data_AF-A0A0J7Y8R2-F1
#
_entry.id   AF-A0A0J7Y8R2-F1
#
_cell.length_a   1.000
_cell.length_b   1.000
_cell.length_c   1.000
_cell.angle_alpha   90.00
_cell.angle_beta   90.00
_cell.angle_gamma   90.00
#
_symmetry.space_group_name_H-M   'P 1'
#
loop_
_entity.id
_entity.type
_entity.pdbx_description
1 polymer ?
#
loop_
_entity_poly.entity_id
_entity_poly.type
_entity_poly.pdbx_seq_one_letter_code
_entity_poly.pdbx_strand_id
1 'polypeptide(L)'
;MTKEGTEMETLGRILDRALPAAMEGPRTVQSQHLTEKWDWTVARVNPATMTIAQARKIADAPLPVLEACSESRFDECLRLMMATLPKRNSDDLSGELLIRAYAGKLGGFSEGQIGYLTDRALERCEWFPTIAQCLAIISEWKRNDAPLLLQDRAKSMVLWDRQRRFDGVMAHLAAGTFTQDQIDALPDSWKAVGETRGYLWPKDDGTYIARILPGGETVRYPDAADETPGHAGPACRKCHDLGRVLSLEGDEVDCRDCVPADHIAEAAE
;
A
#
# COMPACT_ATOMS: atom_id res chain seq x y z
N MET A 1 -17.17 -30.82 -56.10
CA MET A 1 -16.46 -29.84 -55.26
C MET A 1 -17.52 -28.95 -54.65
N THR A 2 -17.82 -29.19 -53.37
CA THR A 2 -18.99 -28.67 -52.65
C THR A 2 -18.76 -27.24 -52.20
N LYS A 3 -19.80 -26.40 -52.33
CA LYS A 3 -19.82 -24.96 -51.96
C LYS A 3 -19.38 -24.68 -50.52
N GLU A 4 -19.51 -25.65 -49.61
CA GLU A 4 -19.16 -25.51 -48.19
C GLU A 4 -17.65 -25.37 -47.93
N GLY A 5 -16.79 -25.92 -48.79
CA GLY A 5 -15.34 -25.79 -48.63
C GLY A 5 -14.84 -24.35 -48.86
N THR A 6 -15.56 -23.59 -49.70
CA THR A 6 -15.16 -22.22 -50.08
C THR A 6 -15.56 -21.19 -49.03
N GLU A 7 -16.64 -21.42 -48.28
CA GLU A 7 -17.07 -20.52 -47.19
C GLU A 7 -16.17 -20.63 -45.96
N MET A 8 -15.68 -21.83 -45.61
CA MET A 8 -14.73 -21.99 -44.49
C MET A 8 -13.35 -21.38 -44.78
N GLU A 9 -12.85 -21.46 -46.02
CA GLU A 9 -11.60 -20.76 -46.40
C GLU A 9 -11.75 -19.24 -46.35
N THR A 10 -12.95 -18.72 -46.63
CA THR A 10 -13.21 -17.28 -46.64
C THR A 10 -13.30 -16.71 -45.22
N LEU A 11 -13.91 -17.45 -44.29
CA LEU A 11 -13.92 -17.09 -42.85
C LEU A 11 -12.52 -17.16 -42.22
N GLY A 12 -11.71 -18.16 -42.57
CA GLY A 12 -10.32 -18.27 -42.11
C GLY A 12 -9.46 -17.07 -42.53
N ARG A 13 -9.59 -16.60 -43.78
CA ARG A 13 -8.84 -15.43 -44.29
C ARG A 13 -9.32 -14.09 -43.74
N ILE A 14 -10.61 -13.96 -43.38
CA ILE A 14 -11.14 -12.74 -42.77
C ILE A 14 -10.66 -12.61 -41.32
N LEU A 15 -10.56 -13.72 -40.58
CA LEU A 15 -10.03 -13.75 -39.21
C LEU A 15 -8.53 -13.44 -39.14
N ASP A 16 -7.71 -14.00 -40.04
CA ASP A 16 -6.26 -13.70 -40.11
C ASP A 16 -5.98 -12.23 -40.45
N ARG A 17 -6.90 -11.56 -41.14
CA ARG A 17 -6.77 -10.13 -41.49
C ARG A 17 -7.29 -9.20 -40.39
N ALA A 18 -8.21 -9.65 -39.54
CA ALA A 18 -8.81 -8.84 -38.47
C ALA A 18 -8.05 -8.91 -37.14
N LEU A 19 -7.27 -9.97 -36.88
CA LEU A 19 -6.58 -10.16 -35.60
C LEU A 19 -5.35 -9.27 -35.30
N PRO A 20 -4.53 -8.79 -36.25
CA PRO A 20 -3.31 -8.08 -35.86
C PRO A 20 -3.59 -6.67 -35.29
N ALA A 21 -4.77 -6.09 -35.50
CA ALA A 21 -5.11 -4.76 -34.99
C ALA A 21 -5.67 -4.74 -33.55
N ALA A 22 -6.08 -5.89 -32.99
CA ALA A 22 -6.71 -5.98 -31.66
C ALA A 22 -5.79 -6.53 -30.56
N MET A 23 -4.54 -6.89 -30.89
CA MET A 23 -3.57 -7.45 -29.93
C MET A 23 -2.59 -6.42 -29.36
N GLU A 24 -2.63 -5.17 -29.82
CA GLU A 24 -1.94 -4.05 -29.16
C GLU A 24 -2.88 -3.42 -28.13
N GLY A 25 -3.21 -4.19 -27.08
CA GLY A 25 -3.60 -3.56 -25.83
C GLY A 25 -2.46 -2.64 -25.38
N PRO A 26 -2.74 -1.56 -24.62
CA PRO A 26 -1.69 -0.66 -24.15
C PRO A 26 -0.71 -1.50 -23.34
N ARG A 27 0.45 -1.82 -23.94
CA ARG A 27 1.63 -2.25 -23.20
C ARG A 27 1.93 -1.05 -22.32
N THR A 28 1.47 -1.11 -21.08
CA THR A 28 1.78 -0.08 -20.10
C THR A 28 3.28 0.08 -20.11
N VAL A 29 3.70 1.33 -20.34
CA VAL A 29 5.09 1.80 -20.36
C VAL A 29 5.83 1.47 -19.03
N GLN A 30 5.11 0.95 -18.03
CA GLN A 30 5.65 0.40 -16.78
C GLN A 30 6.49 -0.88 -16.91
N SER A 31 6.51 -1.56 -18.06
CA SER A 31 7.22 -2.84 -18.22
C SER A 31 8.70 -2.73 -18.57
N GLN A 32 9.24 -1.54 -18.84
CA GLN A 32 10.62 -1.38 -19.33
C GLN A 32 11.64 -0.85 -18.31
N HIS A 33 11.20 -0.46 -17.11
CA HIS A 33 12.10 -0.12 -16.01
C HIS A 33 11.78 -1.03 -14.84
N LEU A 34 12.49 -2.16 -14.71
CA LEU A 34 12.73 -2.94 -13.47
C LEU A 34 13.22 -4.37 -13.82
N THR A 35 14.27 -4.49 -14.64
CA THR A 35 15.10 -5.70 -14.67
C THR A 35 16.31 -5.53 -13.76
N GLU A 36 16.13 -4.93 -12.58
CA GLU A 36 17.05 -5.16 -11.48
C GLU A 36 16.79 -6.58 -11.00
N LYS A 37 17.56 -7.48 -11.59
CA LYS A 37 17.64 -8.90 -11.30
C LYS A 37 17.60 -9.08 -9.78
N TRP A 38 16.50 -9.63 -9.28
CA TRP A 38 16.34 -9.94 -7.87
C TRP A 38 17.58 -10.70 -7.42
N ASP A 39 18.32 -10.13 -6.47
CA ASP A 39 19.55 -10.72 -6.00
C ASP A 39 19.15 -11.99 -5.22
N TRP A 40 19.29 -13.16 -5.87
CA TRP A 40 18.93 -14.48 -5.34
C TRP A 40 19.60 -14.81 -4.00
N THR A 41 20.55 -13.98 -3.56
CA THR A 41 21.06 -14.00 -2.18
C THR A 41 19.97 -13.73 -1.14
N VAL A 42 18.93 -12.93 -1.45
CA VAL A 42 17.76 -12.72 -0.59
C VAL A 42 16.91 -13.99 -0.45
N ALA A 43 16.73 -14.76 -1.53
CA ALA A 43 15.92 -15.97 -1.52
C ALA A 43 16.51 -17.12 -0.68
N ARG A 44 17.80 -17.05 -0.31
CA ARG A 44 18.48 -18.04 0.55
C ARG A 44 18.52 -17.66 2.02
N VAL A 45 17.98 -16.49 2.39
CA VAL A 45 17.99 -16.05 3.79
C VAL A 45 17.03 -16.93 4.58
N ASN A 46 17.56 -17.68 5.54
CA ASN A 46 16.74 -18.43 6.49
C ASN A 46 16.02 -17.43 7.41
N PRO A 47 14.68 -17.41 7.44
CA PRO A 47 13.92 -16.48 8.27
C PRO A 47 14.23 -16.58 9.78
N ALA A 48 14.78 -17.71 10.24
CA ALA A 48 15.15 -17.93 11.64
C ALA A 48 16.48 -17.24 12.02
N THR A 49 17.37 -17.01 11.06
CA THR A 49 18.72 -16.44 11.30
C THR A 49 18.90 -15.07 10.64
N MET A 50 17.82 -14.48 10.15
CA MET A 50 17.83 -13.18 9.47
C MET A 50 18.19 -12.05 10.45
N THR A 51 19.22 -11.27 10.10
CA THR A 51 19.60 -10.06 10.84
C THR A 51 18.67 -8.88 10.51
N ILE A 52 18.64 -7.85 11.38
CA ILE A 52 17.83 -6.64 11.12
C ILE A 52 18.27 -5.90 9.85
N ALA A 53 19.58 -5.86 9.57
CA ALA A 53 20.10 -5.23 8.35
C ALA A 53 19.62 -5.97 7.09
N GLN A 54 19.64 -7.30 7.10
CA GLN A 54 19.07 -8.12 6.03
C GLN A 54 17.56 -7.91 5.93
N ALA A 55 16.83 -7.94 7.05
CA ALA A 55 15.39 -7.72 7.06
C ALA A 55 15.01 -6.38 6.42
N ARG A 56 15.74 -5.30 6.69
CA ARG A 56 15.51 -4.01 6.04
C ARG A 56 15.72 -4.08 4.53
N LYS A 57 16.83 -4.66 4.06
CA LYS A 57 17.09 -4.83 2.62
C LYS A 57 15.96 -5.60 1.91
N ILE A 58 15.41 -6.63 2.56
CA ILE A 58 14.32 -7.45 2.00
C ILE A 58 12.99 -6.71 2.03
N ALA A 59 12.69 -6.01 3.13
CA ALA A 59 11.45 -5.26 3.31
C ALA A 59 11.29 -4.16 2.25
N ASP A 60 12.40 -3.51 1.89
CA ASP A 60 12.43 -2.39 0.94
C ASP A 60 12.58 -2.83 -0.53
N ALA A 61 12.90 -4.10 -0.80
CA ALA A 61 13.05 -4.60 -2.16
C ALA A 61 11.70 -4.73 -2.89
N PRO A 62 11.59 -4.45 -4.20
CA PRO A 62 10.38 -4.73 -4.96
C PRO A 62 10.10 -6.24 -4.99
N LEU A 63 8.85 -6.68 -5.05
CA LEU A 63 8.55 -8.11 -5.21
C LEU A 63 8.96 -8.59 -6.62
N PRO A 64 9.43 -9.84 -6.77
CA PRO A 64 9.77 -10.36 -8.08
C PRO A 64 8.50 -10.50 -8.93
N VAL A 65 8.61 -10.14 -10.21
CA VAL A 65 7.53 -10.32 -11.19
C VAL A 65 7.27 -11.82 -11.36
N LEU A 66 5.99 -12.20 -11.39
CA LEU A 66 5.62 -13.59 -11.64
C LEU A 66 5.73 -13.87 -13.13
N GLU A 67 6.42 -14.96 -13.47
CA GLU A 67 6.51 -15.41 -14.85
C GLU A 67 5.15 -15.92 -15.32
N ALA A 68 4.86 -15.69 -16.60
CA ALA A 68 3.67 -16.23 -17.24
C ALA A 68 3.69 -17.77 -17.18
N CYS A 69 2.51 -18.37 -17.09
CA CYS A 69 2.36 -19.82 -17.14
C CYS A 69 2.95 -20.36 -18.45
N SER A 70 3.72 -21.45 -18.36
CA SER A 70 4.23 -22.11 -19.56
C SER A 70 3.07 -22.65 -20.41
N GLU A 71 3.23 -22.62 -21.74
CA GLU A 71 2.19 -23.11 -22.67
C GLU A 71 1.77 -24.55 -22.36
N SER A 72 2.75 -25.43 -22.09
CA SER A 72 2.48 -26.83 -21.73
C SER A 72 1.62 -26.96 -20.47
N ARG A 73 1.88 -26.14 -19.46
CA ARG A 73 1.14 -26.20 -18.19
C ARG A 73 -0.25 -25.61 -18.33
N PHE A 74 -0.37 -24.51 -19.09
CA PHE A 74 -1.66 -23.91 -19.42
C PHE A 74 -2.56 -24.90 -20.17
N ASP A 75 -2.02 -25.58 -21.18
CA ASP A 75 -2.74 -26.59 -21.96
C ASP A 75 -3.20 -27.76 -21.09
N GLU A 76 -2.36 -28.22 -20.16
CA GLU A 76 -2.70 -29.28 -19.22
C GLU A 76 -3.90 -28.88 -18.34
N CYS A 77 -3.86 -27.70 -17.73
CA CYS A 77 -4.94 -27.15 -16.91
C CYS A 77 -6.25 -27.00 -17.71
N LEU A 78 -6.16 -26.52 -18.95
CA LEU A 78 -7.32 -26.32 -19.80
C LEU A 78 -7.95 -27.66 -20.23
N ARG A 79 -7.12 -28.63 -20.61
CA ARG A 79 -7.57 -30.00 -20.93
C ARG A 79 -8.21 -30.68 -19.72
N LEU A 80 -7.68 -30.47 -18.52
CA LEU A 80 -8.28 -30.98 -17.28
C LEU A 80 -9.69 -30.43 -17.07
N MET A 81 -9.89 -29.12 -17.20
CA MET A 81 -11.22 -28.51 -17.10
C MET A 81 -12.16 -29.02 -18.20
N MET A 82 -11.67 -29.19 -19.43
CA MET A 82 -12.48 -29.71 -20.55
C MET A 82 -12.89 -31.18 -20.37
N ALA A 83 -12.07 -31.98 -19.68
CA ALA A 83 -12.34 -33.39 -19.43
C ALA A 83 -13.31 -33.61 -18.26
N THR A 84 -13.39 -32.65 -17.33
CA THR A 84 -14.15 -32.78 -16.07
C THR A 84 -15.48 -32.02 -16.12
N LEU A 85 -15.52 -30.87 -16.80
CA LEU A 85 -16.72 -30.03 -16.89
C LEU A 85 -17.46 -30.28 -18.21
N PRO A 86 -18.80 -30.40 -18.19
CA PRO A 86 -19.58 -30.54 -19.40
C PRO A 86 -19.50 -29.24 -20.23
N LYS A 87 -19.41 -29.40 -21.55
CA LYS A 87 -19.50 -28.30 -22.51
C LYS A 87 -20.96 -28.10 -22.91
N ARG A 88 -21.33 -26.85 -23.23
CA ARG A 88 -22.66 -26.56 -23.77
C ARG A 88 -22.68 -26.91 -25.26
N ASN A 89 -23.79 -27.44 -25.75
CA ASN A 89 -23.97 -27.81 -27.17
C ASN A 89 -23.87 -26.61 -28.14
N SER A 90 -23.86 -25.36 -27.65
CA SER A 90 -23.61 -24.16 -28.46
C SER A 90 -22.12 -23.86 -28.66
N ASP A 91 -21.23 -24.59 -27.98
CA ASP A 91 -19.79 -24.45 -28.05
C ASP A 91 -19.15 -25.47 -29.02
N ASP A 92 -19.79 -25.72 -30.17
CA ASP A 92 -19.27 -26.55 -31.28
C ASP A 92 -18.09 -25.88 -32.02
N LEU A 93 -17.31 -25.07 -31.31
CA LEU A 93 -16.00 -24.64 -31.78
C LEU A 93 -15.05 -25.84 -31.73
N SER A 94 -14.25 -26.00 -32.80
CA SER A 94 -13.11 -26.93 -32.77
C SER A 94 -12.29 -26.67 -31.49
N GLY A 95 -11.94 -27.74 -30.77
CA GLY A 95 -11.23 -27.64 -29.48
C GLY A 95 -9.93 -26.84 -29.57
N GLU A 96 -9.28 -26.84 -30.73
CA GLU A 96 -8.06 -26.05 -30.99
C GLU A 96 -8.33 -24.54 -31.05
N LEU A 97 -9.45 -24.12 -31.64
CA LEU A 97 -9.86 -22.72 -31.67
C LEU A 97 -10.23 -22.22 -30.27
N LEU A 98 -10.86 -23.07 -29.46
CA LEU A 98 -11.17 -22.78 -28.07
C LEU A 98 -9.89 -22.54 -27.27
N ILE A 99 -8.92 -23.46 -27.37
CA ILE A 99 -7.63 -23.33 -26.66
C ILE A 99 -6.92 -22.04 -27.05
N ARG A 100 -6.85 -21.71 -28.35
CA ARG A 100 -6.21 -20.48 -28.84
C ARG A 100 -6.91 -19.21 -28.33
N ALA A 101 -8.25 -19.21 -28.28
CA ALA A 101 -9.01 -18.08 -27.75
C ALA A 101 -8.74 -17.84 -26.27
N TYR A 102 -8.67 -18.91 -25.47
CA TYR A 102 -8.35 -18.83 -24.04
C TYR A 102 -6.88 -18.43 -23.82
N ALA A 103 -5.94 -19.00 -24.56
CA ALA A 103 -4.52 -18.63 -24.50
C ALA A 103 -4.32 -17.13 -24.80
N GLY A 104 -5.03 -16.57 -25.79
CA GLY A 104 -4.94 -15.15 -26.12
C GLY A 104 -5.42 -14.20 -25.02
N LYS A 105 -6.26 -14.67 -24.09
CA LYS A 105 -6.79 -13.85 -22.97
C LYS A 105 -6.16 -14.17 -21.63
N LEU A 106 -5.74 -15.42 -21.43
CA LEU A 106 -5.25 -15.92 -20.15
C LEU A 106 -3.74 -16.22 -20.14
N GLY A 107 -3.08 -16.22 -21.30
CA GLY A 107 -1.66 -16.59 -21.41
C GLY A 107 -0.68 -15.64 -20.69
N GLY A 108 -1.13 -14.44 -20.30
CA GLY A 108 -0.33 -13.51 -19.50
C GLY A 108 -0.33 -13.79 -18.00
N PHE A 109 -1.16 -14.71 -17.51
CA PHE A 109 -1.24 -15.02 -16.08
C PHE A 109 -0.20 -16.07 -15.67
N SER A 110 0.28 -15.96 -14.44
CA SER A 110 1.26 -16.86 -13.86
C SER A 110 0.69 -18.26 -13.60
N GLU A 111 1.57 -19.25 -13.44
CA GLU A 111 1.17 -20.63 -13.15
C GLU A 111 0.29 -20.73 -11.89
N GLY A 112 0.60 -19.99 -10.83
CA GLY A 112 -0.21 -19.98 -9.61
C GLY A 112 -1.64 -19.44 -9.83
N GLN A 113 -1.80 -18.47 -10.74
CA GLN A 113 -3.11 -17.92 -11.10
C GLN A 113 -3.92 -18.90 -11.95
N ILE A 114 -3.27 -19.57 -12.91
CA ILE A 114 -3.93 -20.58 -13.76
C ILE A 114 -4.30 -21.83 -12.93
N GLY A 115 -3.45 -22.25 -12.00
CA GLY A 115 -3.77 -23.31 -11.05
C GLY A 115 -4.98 -22.95 -10.20
N TYR A 116 -5.00 -21.75 -9.61
CA TYR A 116 -6.15 -21.28 -8.84
C TYR A 116 -7.44 -21.20 -9.67
N LEU A 117 -7.36 -20.68 -10.90
CA LEU A 117 -8.49 -20.67 -11.82
C LEU A 117 -9.04 -22.08 -12.00
N THR A 118 -8.16 -23.04 -12.28
CA THR A 118 -8.51 -24.43 -12.52
C THR A 118 -9.22 -25.01 -11.31
N ASP A 119 -8.63 -24.90 -10.12
CA ASP A 119 -9.21 -25.42 -8.88
C ASP A 119 -10.59 -24.82 -8.59
N ARG A 120 -10.74 -23.49 -8.72
CA ARG A 120 -12.01 -22.80 -8.47
C ARG A 120 -13.06 -23.06 -9.53
N ALA A 121 -12.67 -23.22 -10.78
CA ALA A 121 -13.60 -23.60 -11.84
C ALA A 121 -14.16 -25.00 -11.58
N LEU A 122 -13.31 -25.96 -11.21
CA LEU A 122 -13.73 -27.33 -10.88
C LEU A 122 -14.64 -27.39 -9.65
N GLU A 123 -14.41 -26.51 -8.67
CA GLU A 123 -15.22 -26.45 -7.45
C GLU A 123 -16.58 -25.76 -7.66
N ARG A 124 -16.63 -24.69 -8.45
CA ARG A 124 -17.78 -23.76 -8.48
C ARG A 124 -18.60 -23.80 -9.76
N CYS A 125 -18.03 -24.26 -10.88
CA CYS A 125 -18.70 -24.21 -12.17
C CYS A 125 -19.37 -25.55 -12.49
N GLU A 126 -20.67 -25.52 -12.75
CA GLU A 126 -21.41 -26.68 -13.24
C GLU A 126 -21.11 -26.99 -14.72
N TRP A 127 -20.74 -25.95 -15.48
CA TRP A 127 -20.42 -26.01 -16.91
C TRP A 127 -19.05 -25.42 -17.16
N PHE A 128 -18.43 -25.78 -18.29
CA PHE A 128 -17.15 -25.19 -18.69
C PHE A 128 -17.22 -23.64 -18.68
N PRO A 129 -16.33 -22.95 -17.93
CA PRO A 129 -16.46 -21.53 -17.68
C PRO A 129 -16.12 -20.72 -18.93
N THR A 130 -16.89 -19.66 -19.18
CA THR A 130 -16.57 -18.65 -20.19
C THR A 130 -15.31 -17.86 -19.82
N ILE A 131 -14.63 -17.26 -20.81
CA ILE A 131 -13.45 -16.39 -20.55
C ILE A 131 -13.75 -15.30 -19.51
N ALA A 132 -14.95 -14.70 -19.56
CA ALA A 132 -15.35 -13.68 -18.58
C ALA A 132 -15.42 -14.24 -17.15
N GLN A 133 -15.97 -15.44 -16.98
CA GLN A 133 -16.00 -16.12 -15.67
C GLN A 133 -14.58 -16.50 -15.23
N CYS A 134 -13.70 -16.94 -16.13
CA CYS A 134 -12.31 -17.21 -15.82
C CYS A 134 -11.59 -15.96 -15.30
N LEU A 135 -11.79 -14.81 -15.95
CA LEU A 135 -11.20 -13.54 -15.51
C LEU A 135 -11.75 -13.11 -14.14
N ALA A 136 -13.05 -13.30 -13.89
CA ALA A 136 -13.64 -13.03 -12.59
C ALA A 136 -13.01 -13.90 -11.50
N ILE A 137 -12.87 -15.21 -11.73
CA ILE A 137 -12.23 -16.13 -10.80
C ILE A 137 -10.76 -15.74 -10.55
N ILE A 138 -9.99 -15.48 -11.61
CA ILE A 138 -8.57 -15.09 -11.46
C ILE A 138 -8.42 -13.79 -10.66
N SER A 139 -9.35 -12.84 -10.78
CA SER A 139 -9.29 -11.59 -10.03
C SER A 139 -9.36 -11.76 -8.52
N GLU A 140 -9.90 -12.88 -8.03
CA GLU A 140 -9.94 -13.23 -6.61
C GLU A 140 -8.61 -13.78 -6.09
N TRP A 141 -7.68 -14.14 -6.99
CA TRP A 141 -6.41 -14.74 -6.61
C TRP A 141 -5.55 -13.75 -5.83
N LYS A 142 -5.05 -14.22 -4.69
CA LYS A 142 -4.08 -13.49 -3.88
C LYS A 142 -2.74 -14.19 -3.97
N ARG A 143 -1.70 -13.40 -4.26
CA ARG A 143 -0.32 -13.87 -4.22
C ARG A 143 0.00 -14.39 -2.81
N ASN A 144 0.57 -15.59 -2.73
CA ASN A 144 0.97 -16.24 -1.48
C ASN A 144 2.18 -17.14 -1.71
N ASP A 145 3.25 -16.56 -2.27
CA ASP A 145 4.50 -17.25 -2.58
C ASP A 145 5.58 -16.96 -1.53
N ALA A 146 6.63 -17.79 -1.52
CA ALA A 146 7.72 -17.66 -0.55
C ALA A 146 8.38 -16.26 -0.53
N PRO A 147 8.61 -15.58 -1.68
CA PRO A 147 9.12 -14.21 -1.67
C PRO A 147 8.22 -13.20 -0.95
N LEU A 148 6.91 -13.26 -1.15
CA LEU A 148 5.96 -12.38 -0.44
C LEU A 148 5.99 -12.64 1.07
N LEU A 149 5.91 -13.91 1.47
CA LEU A 149 5.94 -14.29 2.88
C LEU A 149 7.24 -13.87 3.58
N LEU A 150 8.38 -14.00 2.88
CA LEU A 150 9.67 -13.56 3.38
C LEU A 150 9.70 -12.02 3.55
N GLN A 151 9.18 -11.28 2.58
CA GLN A 151 9.09 -9.83 2.65
C GLN A 151 8.19 -9.36 3.80
N ASP A 152 7.02 -9.96 3.98
CA ASP A 152 6.10 -9.59 5.06
C ASP A 152 6.68 -9.87 6.45
N ARG A 153 7.39 -10.99 6.58
CA ARG A 153 8.15 -11.29 7.80
C ARG A 153 9.27 -10.29 8.04
N ALA A 154 10.00 -9.90 6.99
CA ALA A 154 11.05 -8.90 7.08
C ALA A 154 10.52 -7.52 7.50
N LYS A 155 9.40 -7.07 6.89
CA LYS A 155 8.69 -5.84 7.28
C LYS A 155 8.28 -5.87 8.74
N SER A 156 7.70 -7.00 9.18
CA SER A 156 7.30 -7.19 10.58
C SER A 156 8.51 -7.10 11.52
N MET A 157 9.63 -7.75 11.19
CA MET A 157 10.85 -7.69 12.00
C MET A 157 11.40 -6.27 12.12
N VAL A 158 11.42 -5.51 11.02
CA VAL A 158 11.85 -4.10 11.02
C VAL A 158 10.93 -3.24 11.89
N LEU A 159 9.61 -3.45 11.79
CA LEU A 159 8.62 -2.75 12.61
C LEU A 159 8.84 -3.04 14.10
N TRP A 160 8.97 -4.31 14.48
CA TRP A 160 9.19 -4.71 15.87
C TRP A 160 10.55 -4.25 16.42
N ASP A 161 11.58 -4.19 15.59
CA ASP A 161 12.88 -3.61 15.99
C ASP A 161 12.75 -2.12 16.25
N ARG A 162 12.11 -1.37 15.35
CA ARG A 162 11.85 0.07 15.53
C ARG A 162 11.04 0.33 16.79
N GLN A 163 9.99 -0.47 17.03
CA GLN A 163 9.16 -0.36 18.22
C GLN A 163 9.96 -0.65 19.49
N ARG A 164 10.77 -1.72 19.52
CA ARG A 164 11.61 -2.04 20.68
C ARG A 164 12.63 -0.95 21.00
N ARG A 165 13.26 -0.34 19.99
CA ARG A 165 14.16 0.80 20.19
C ARG A 165 13.42 2.00 20.75
N PHE A 166 12.25 2.30 20.20
CA PHE A 166 11.39 3.37 20.68
C PHE A 166 10.99 3.16 22.14
N ASP A 167 10.48 1.96 22.49
CA ASP A 167 10.07 1.61 23.84
C ASP A 167 11.25 1.69 24.81
N GLY A 168 12.43 1.24 24.39
CA GLY A 168 13.67 1.38 25.16
C GLY A 168 14.02 2.85 25.44
N VAL A 169 14.00 3.69 24.40
CA VAL A 169 14.23 5.14 24.56
C VAL A 169 13.20 5.76 25.51
N MET A 170 11.91 5.45 25.33
CA MET A 170 10.86 5.98 26.20
C MET A 170 11.01 5.53 27.65
N ALA A 171 11.41 4.28 27.89
CA ALA A 171 11.71 3.78 29.23
C ALA A 171 12.90 4.53 29.86
N HIS A 172 13.95 4.78 29.08
CA HIS A 172 15.12 5.53 29.56
C HIS A 172 14.83 7.00 29.85
N LEU A 173 14.01 7.65 28.99
CA LEU A 173 13.51 9.01 29.22
C LEU A 173 12.65 9.08 30.48
N ALA A 174 11.74 8.12 30.66
CA ALA A 174 10.90 8.01 31.85
C ALA A 174 11.73 7.80 33.13
N ALA A 175 12.87 7.12 33.03
CA ALA A 175 13.79 6.92 34.15
C ALA A 175 14.76 8.10 34.38
N GLY A 176 14.77 9.13 33.53
CA GLY A 176 15.71 10.24 33.60
C GLY A 176 17.18 9.83 33.37
N THR A 177 17.41 8.75 32.63
CA THR A 177 18.76 8.18 32.42
C THR A 177 19.45 8.66 31.14
N PHE A 178 18.75 9.40 30.28
CA PHE A 178 19.31 9.99 29.07
C PHE A 178 20.09 11.27 29.37
N THR A 179 21.27 11.38 28.77
CA THR A 179 22.04 12.63 28.74
C THR A 179 21.48 13.60 27.69
N GLN A 180 21.83 14.88 27.80
CA GLN A 180 21.37 15.91 26.87
C GLN A 180 21.79 15.60 25.42
N ASP A 181 23.06 15.21 25.19
CA ASP A 181 23.56 14.83 23.87
C ASP A 181 22.76 13.66 23.26
N GLN A 182 22.32 12.71 24.10
CA GLN A 182 21.50 11.59 23.65
C GLN A 182 20.08 12.04 23.29
N ILE A 183 19.50 12.99 24.03
CA ILE A 183 18.19 13.58 23.73
C ILE A 183 18.27 14.33 22.40
N ASP A 184 19.30 15.13 22.20
CA ASP A 184 19.47 15.93 20.98
C ASP A 184 19.67 15.07 19.74
N ALA A 185 20.32 13.91 19.88
CA ALA A 185 20.48 12.91 18.83
C ALA A 185 19.20 12.11 18.50
N LEU A 186 18.13 12.22 19.29
CA LEU A 186 16.87 11.52 19.00
C LEU A 186 16.19 12.10 17.75
N PRO A 187 15.46 11.26 16.98
CA PRO A 187 14.57 11.75 15.93
C PRO A 187 13.51 12.70 16.51
N ASP A 188 13.16 13.76 15.78
CA ASP A 188 12.20 14.78 16.27
C ASP A 188 10.83 14.18 16.57
N SER A 189 10.38 13.21 15.78
CA SER A 189 9.15 12.45 16.05
C SER A 189 9.16 11.74 17.42
N TRP A 190 10.33 11.33 17.92
CA TRP A 190 10.45 10.70 19.24
C TRP A 190 10.51 11.75 20.35
N LYS A 191 11.15 12.90 20.10
CA LYS A 191 11.17 14.04 21.03
C LYS A 191 9.76 14.57 21.29
N ALA A 192 8.97 14.78 20.23
CA ALA A 192 7.56 15.21 20.33
C ALA A 192 6.70 14.23 21.16
N VAL A 193 6.94 12.92 21.03
CA VAL A 193 6.24 11.93 21.87
C VAL A 193 6.73 11.99 23.32
N GLY A 194 8.04 12.17 23.53
CA GLY A 194 8.61 12.40 24.87
C GLY A 194 8.01 13.62 25.55
N GLU A 195 7.83 14.73 24.83
CA GLU A 195 7.14 15.94 25.28
C GLU A 195 5.67 15.65 25.63
N THR A 196 4.92 15.02 24.71
CA THR A 196 3.51 14.69 24.92
C THR A 196 3.31 13.80 26.15
N ARG A 197 4.25 12.87 26.40
CA ARG A 197 4.25 12.00 27.59
C ARG A 197 4.83 12.68 28.84
N GLY A 198 5.29 13.92 28.73
CA GLY A 198 5.81 14.71 29.83
C GLY A 198 7.21 14.33 30.28
N TYR A 199 8.01 13.63 29.46
CA TYR A 199 9.40 13.28 29.77
C TYR A 199 10.39 14.36 29.36
N LEU A 200 10.05 15.16 28.37
CA LEU A 200 10.86 16.24 27.83
C LEU A 200 10.11 17.58 27.91
N TRP A 201 10.84 18.69 27.96
CA TRP A 201 10.30 20.01 27.67
C TRP A 201 10.90 20.58 26.40
N PRO A 202 10.08 21.18 25.54
CA PRO A 202 10.57 22.03 24.47
C PRO A 202 11.15 23.32 25.07
N LYS A 203 12.17 23.86 24.40
CA LYS A 203 12.66 25.22 24.60
C LYS A 203 12.31 26.09 23.40
N ASP A 204 12.35 27.40 23.60
CA ASP A 204 12.06 28.38 22.56
C ASP A 204 13.03 28.31 21.37
N ASP A 205 14.23 27.75 21.56
CA ASP A 205 15.22 27.50 20.52
C ASP A 205 14.96 26.21 19.71
N GLY A 206 13.87 25.49 20.01
CA GLY A 206 13.51 24.21 19.38
C GLY A 206 14.28 23.00 19.92
N THR A 207 15.14 23.19 20.92
CA THR A 207 15.80 22.08 21.61
C THR A 207 14.90 21.48 22.69
N TYR A 208 15.25 20.28 23.16
CA TYR A 208 14.49 19.58 24.19
C TYR A 208 15.36 19.30 25.40
N ILE A 209 14.87 19.56 26.60
CA ILE A 209 15.56 19.20 27.85
C ILE A 209 14.81 18.13 28.63
N ALA A 210 15.54 17.31 29.38
CA ALA A 210 14.94 16.30 30.24
C ALA A 210 14.11 16.94 31.36
N ARG A 211 12.87 16.46 31.55
CA ARG A 211 12.03 16.86 32.69
C ARG A 211 12.28 16.01 33.94
N ILE A 212 12.66 14.75 33.73
CA ILE A 212 12.92 13.78 34.78
C ILE A 212 14.44 13.69 34.98
N LEU A 213 14.91 13.97 36.19
CA LEU A 213 16.30 13.83 36.57
C LEU A 213 16.68 12.37 36.87
N PRO A 214 17.97 12.05 36.85
CA PRO A 214 18.47 10.75 37.28
C PRO A 214 17.95 10.41 38.69
N GLY A 215 17.18 9.32 38.81
CA GLY A 215 16.55 8.92 40.08
C GLY A 215 15.03 9.14 40.16
N GLY A 216 14.40 9.64 39.09
CA GLY A 216 12.94 9.81 39.01
C GLY A 216 12.42 11.09 39.66
N GLU A 217 13.32 11.99 40.06
CA GLU A 217 12.95 13.31 40.56
C GLU A 217 12.45 14.16 39.38
N THR A 218 11.20 14.63 39.47
CA THR A 218 10.62 15.51 38.46
C THR A 218 11.05 16.94 38.75
N VAL A 219 11.74 17.58 37.80
CA VAL A 219 12.04 19.01 37.91
C VAL A 219 10.73 19.75 37.72
N ARG A 220 10.41 20.66 38.65
CA ARG A 220 9.36 21.66 38.41
C ARG A 220 9.83 22.56 37.28
N TYR A 221 8.91 22.92 36.38
CA TYR A 221 9.22 23.90 35.33
C TYR A 221 9.92 25.08 35.99
N PRO A 222 11.13 25.49 35.55
CA PRO A 222 11.74 26.70 36.09
C PRO A 222 10.69 27.76 35.83
N ASP A 223 10.09 28.28 36.91
CA ASP A 223 8.88 29.10 36.87
C ASP A 223 9.01 30.00 35.64
N ALA A 224 8.17 29.74 34.62
CA ALA A 224 8.07 30.65 33.50
C ALA A 224 7.90 31.99 34.20
N ALA A 225 8.87 32.89 34.04
CA ALA A 225 8.86 34.16 34.73
C ALA A 225 7.43 34.68 34.57
N ASP A 226 6.83 35.07 35.69
CA ASP A 226 5.42 35.41 35.85
C ASP A 226 5.06 36.71 35.08
N GLU A 227 5.68 36.92 33.92
CA GLU A 227 5.20 37.75 32.84
C GLU A 227 4.01 37.04 32.22
N THR A 228 2.90 37.02 32.97
CA THR A 228 1.58 36.93 32.33
C THR A 228 1.51 38.16 31.42
N PRO A 229 1.57 38.02 30.08
CA PRO A 229 1.18 39.13 29.23
C PRO A 229 -0.30 39.32 29.53
N GLY A 230 -0.64 40.46 30.11
CA GLY A 230 -2.01 40.78 30.54
C GLY A 230 -2.97 40.36 29.45
N HIS A 231 -3.66 39.23 29.66
CA HIS A 231 -4.56 38.69 28.67
C HIS A 231 -5.70 39.70 28.54
N ALA A 232 -5.69 40.46 27.44
CA ALA A 232 -6.90 41.05 26.90
C ALA A 232 -7.80 39.87 26.52
N GLY A 233 -8.62 39.44 27.48
CA GLY A 233 -9.54 38.34 27.30
C GLY A 233 -10.46 38.58 26.10
N PRO A 234 -10.96 37.52 25.45
CA PRO A 234 -11.89 37.66 24.34
C PRO A 234 -13.13 38.44 24.79
N ALA A 235 -13.51 39.47 24.02
CA ALA A 235 -14.62 40.37 24.34
C ALA A 235 -16.01 39.68 24.38
N CYS A 236 -16.12 38.40 23.99
CA CYS A 236 -17.39 37.68 24.06
C CYS A 236 -17.23 36.17 24.35
N ARG A 237 -18.27 35.61 24.99
CA ARG A 237 -18.36 34.21 25.42
C ARG A 237 -18.25 33.20 24.27
N LYS A 238 -18.64 33.58 23.05
CA LYS A 238 -18.54 32.74 21.84
C LYS A 238 -17.09 32.51 21.39
N CYS A 239 -16.22 33.51 21.54
CA CYS A 239 -14.80 33.41 21.19
C CYS A 239 -13.99 32.65 22.23
N HIS A 240 -14.48 32.61 23.47
CA HIS A 240 -13.86 31.84 24.56
C HIS A 240 -14.00 30.33 24.33
N ASP A 241 -15.13 29.87 23.80
CA ASP A 241 -15.42 28.43 23.68
C ASP A 241 -14.89 27.80 22.37
N LEU A 242 -14.60 28.60 21.34
CA LEU A 242 -14.18 28.10 20.02
C LEU A 242 -12.68 28.22 19.72
N GLY A 243 -11.90 28.89 20.58
CA GLY A 243 -10.55 29.33 20.22
C GLY A 243 -10.59 30.43 19.14
N ARG A 244 -9.44 31.05 18.84
CA ARG A 244 -9.36 32.12 17.84
C ARG A 244 -9.92 31.64 16.50
N VAL A 245 -10.79 32.45 15.88
CA VAL A 245 -11.38 32.11 14.58
C VAL A 245 -10.30 32.32 13.52
N LEU A 246 -9.82 31.22 12.94
CA LEU A 246 -8.90 31.26 11.81
C LEU A 246 -9.70 31.22 10.50
N SER A 247 -9.23 31.97 9.50
CA SER A 247 -9.73 31.87 8.13
C SER A 247 -9.38 30.49 7.55
N LEU A 248 -9.98 30.13 6.42
CA LEU A 248 -9.61 28.89 5.69
C LEU A 248 -8.14 28.89 5.24
N GLU A 249 -7.49 30.05 5.24
CA GLU A 249 -6.09 30.25 4.87
C GLU A 249 -5.16 30.30 6.10
N GLY A 250 -5.71 30.21 7.32
CA GLY A 250 -4.96 30.16 8.58
C GLY A 250 -4.68 31.52 9.21
N ASP A 251 -5.24 32.61 8.67
CA ASP A 251 -5.10 33.96 9.23
C ASP A 251 -6.12 34.20 10.35
N GLU A 252 -5.74 34.92 11.40
CA GLU A 252 -6.68 35.36 12.44
C GLU A 252 -7.69 36.36 11.86
N VAL A 253 -8.98 36.04 11.96
CA VAL A 253 -10.07 36.93 11.56
C VAL A 253 -10.87 37.37 12.77
N ASP A 254 -11.19 38.66 12.82
CA ASP A 254 -12.03 39.23 13.87
C ASP A 254 -13.42 38.60 13.84
N CYS A 255 -13.90 38.19 15.03
CA CYS A 255 -15.24 37.64 15.16
C CYS A 255 -16.27 38.68 14.73
N ARG A 256 -17.11 38.33 13.76
CA ARG A 256 -18.15 39.21 13.19
C ARG A 256 -19.14 39.74 14.23
N ASP A 257 -19.32 39.03 15.35
CA ASP A 257 -20.17 39.44 16.48
C ASP A 257 -19.47 40.44 17.44
N CYS A 258 -18.16 40.69 17.27
CA CYS A 258 -17.33 41.56 18.12
C CYS A 258 -16.92 42.87 17.44
N VAL A 259 -17.27 43.08 16.17
CA VAL A 259 -16.99 44.34 15.47
C VAL A 259 -17.89 45.44 16.07
N PRO A 260 -17.33 46.56 16.59
CA PRO A 260 -18.13 47.68 17.07
C PRO A 260 -19.06 48.17 15.96
N ALA A 261 -20.31 48.47 16.30
CA ALA A 261 -21.35 48.87 15.33
C ALA A 261 -21.00 50.12 14.51
N ASP A 262 -19.94 50.84 14.86
CA ASP A 262 -19.47 52.05 14.18
C ASP A 262 -18.83 51.76 12.80
N HIS A 263 -18.53 50.50 12.46
CA HIS A 263 -17.91 50.14 11.18
C HIS A 263 -18.85 49.59 10.09
N ILE A 264 -20.17 49.51 10.32
CA ILE A 264 -21.12 48.96 9.33
C ILE A 264 -21.68 50.04 8.38
N ALA A 265 -21.35 51.32 8.59
CA ALA A 265 -21.96 52.42 7.84
C ALA A 265 -21.32 52.73 6.45
N GLU A 266 -20.23 52.07 6.04
CA GLU A 266 -19.45 52.51 4.87
C GLU A 266 -19.27 51.46 3.75
N ALA A 267 -20.18 50.47 3.69
CA ALA A 267 -20.16 49.43 2.63
C ALA A 267 -21.50 49.28 1.90
N ALA A 268 -22.22 50.39 1.73
CA ALA A 268 -23.43 50.47 0.91
C ALA A 268 -23.41 51.76 0.06
N GLU A 269 -22.41 51.87 -0.82
CA GLU A 269 -22.44 52.67 -2.05
C GLU A 269 -21.71 51.94 -3.19
#